data_AF-A0A7S0IDV1-F1
#
_entry.id   AF-A0A7S0IDV1-F1
#
_cell.length_a   1.000
_cell.length_b   1.000
_cell.length_c   1.000
_cell.angle_alpha   90.00
_cell.angle_beta   90.00
_cell.angle_gamma   90.00
#
_symmetry.space_group_name_H-M   'P 1'
#
loop_
_entity.id
_entity.type
_entity.pdbx_description
1 polymer ?
#
loop_
_entity_poly.entity_id
_entity_poly.type
_entity_poly.pdbx_seq_one_letter_code
_entity_poly.pdbx_strand_id
1 'polypeptide(L)'
;MSACGSGKSSKGGGSKSRSKGGKGDALHKKVSLQTSKEHLTTLRQALRDELGHDRDVVSGFGAFTKYDRNDLALDIHFRTGSTITDDELEWAYELVSSNLGPLGHKWKPQALMDNLCDPSSRYALVTERTASAAAAEKKPASKSKGKKK
;
A
#
# COMPACT_ATOMS: atom_id res chain seq x y z
N MET A 1 -14.54 5.10 -56.79
CA MET A 1 -15.87 4.99 -57.42
C MET A 1 -15.99 3.61 -58.02
N SER A 2 -17.05 2.87 -57.65
CA SER A 2 -17.74 1.81 -58.40
C SER A 2 -18.42 0.85 -57.42
N ALA A 3 -19.73 0.74 -57.59
CA ALA A 3 -20.65 0.00 -56.77
C ALA A 3 -20.70 -1.49 -57.14
N CYS A 4 -20.96 -2.34 -56.15
CA CYS A 4 -21.63 -3.62 -56.27
C CYS A 4 -22.42 -3.80 -54.96
N GLY A 5 -23.64 -4.29 -54.89
CA GLY A 5 -24.63 -4.67 -55.88
C GLY A 5 -25.95 -4.82 -55.10
N SER A 6 -27.04 -4.44 -55.74
CA SER A 6 -28.39 -4.35 -55.19
C SER A 6 -29.10 -5.71 -55.09
N GLY A 7 -30.03 -5.82 -54.14
CA GLY A 7 -31.19 -6.72 -54.19
C GLY A 7 -31.21 -7.77 -53.07
N LYS A 8 -32.31 -8.02 -52.37
CA LYS A 8 -33.71 -7.60 -52.50
C LYS A 8 -34.45 -8.06 -51.23
N SER A 9 -35.40 -7.25 -50.75
CA SER A 9 -36.77 -7.61 -50.28
C SER A 9 -36.94 -8.75 -49.26
N SER A 10 -37.79 -8.72 -48.23
CA SER A 10 -38.86 -7.83 -47.78
C SER A 10 -39.53 -8.51 -46.56
N LYS A 11 -40.43 -7.78 -45.87
CA LYS A 11 -41.31 -8.19 -44.75
C LYS A 11 -40.58 -8.36 -43.41
N GLY A 12 -40.78 -7.51 -42.41
CA GLY A 12 -42.05 -6.95 -41.96
C GLY A 12 -42.43 -7.67 -40.66
N GLY A 13 -42.34 -6.97 -39.53
CA GLY A 13 -42.61 -7.57 -38.23
C GLY A 13 -42.13 -6.71 -37.07
N GLY A 14 -42.72 -5.51 -36.92
CA GLY A 14 -42.64 -4.81 -35.65
C GLY A 14 -43.38 -5.62 -34.59
N SER A 15 -42.68 -5.99 -33.52
CA SER A 15 -43.29 -6.42 -32.25
C SER A 15 -42.30 -6.25 -31.10
N LYS A 16 -42.51 -5.15 -30.37
CA LYS A 16 -42.46 -4.96 -28.92
C LYS A 16 -41.48 -5.83 -28.12
N SER A 17 -40.55 -5.12 -27.48
CA SER A 17 -39.85 -5.44 -26.24
C SER A 17 -40.40 -6.61 -25.43
N ARG A 18 -39.55 -7.61 -25.19
CA ARG A 18 -39.54 -8.39 -23.96
C ARG A 18 -38.11 -8.48 -23.46
N SER A 19 -37.72 -7.45 -22.70
CA SER A 19 -36.63 -7.55 -21.72
C SER A 19 -37.01 -8.66 -20.73
N LYS A 20 -36.67 -9.90 -21.07
CA LYS A 20 -36.75 -11.01 -20.14
C LYS A 20 -35.51 -10.87 -19.27
N GLY A 21 -35.65 -10.10 -18.20
CA GLY A 21 -34.68 -10.03 -17.11
C GLY A 21 -34.46 -11.43 -16.57
N GLY A 22 -33.47 -12.12 -17.12
CA GLY A 22 -32.80 -13.19 -16.41
C GLY A 22 -32.09 -12.51 -15.27
N LYS A 23 -32.59 -12.68 -14.05
CA LYS A 23 -31.73 -12.62 -12.86
C LYS A 23 -30.61 -13.60 -13.15
N GLY A 24 -29.51 -13.11 -13.70
CA GLY A 24 -28.25 -13.84 -13.67
C GLY A 24 -28.06 -14.17 -12.21
N ASP A 25 -28.02 -15.47 -11.91
CA ASP A 25 -27.74 -15.94 -10.57
C ASP A 25 -26.37 -15.36 -10.23
N ALA A 26 -26.36 -14.27 -9.47
CA ALA A 26 -25.15 -13.64 -9.02
C ALA A 26 -24.48 -14.72 -8.21
N LEU A 27 -23.41 -15.28 -8.76
CA LEU A 27 -22.70 -16.42 -8.21
C LEU A 27 -22.07 -15.93 -6.90
N HIS A 28 -22.86 -15.96 -5.83
CA HIS A 28 -22.42 -15.65 -4.50
C HIS A 28 -21.53 -16.81 -4.10
N LYS A 29 -20.22 -16.70 -4.39
CA LYS A 29 -19.18 -17.48 -3.73
C LYS A 29 -19.27 -17.15 -2.24
N LYS A 30 -20.21 -17.79 -1.54
CA LYS A 30 -20.22 -17.86 -0.09
C LYS A 30 -19.07 -18.78 0.28
N VAL A 31 -17.89 -18.19 0.45
CA VAL A 31 -16.80 -18.85 1.15
C VAL A 31 -17.32 -19.05 2.58
N SER A 32 -17.74 -20.28 2.90
CA SER A 32 -18.12 -20.64 4.25
C SER A 32 -16.86 -20.56 5.10
N LEU A 33 -16.79 -19.54 5.96
CA LEU A 33 -15.69 -19.42 6.91
C LEU A 33 -15.77 -20.60 7.87
N GLN A 34 -14.72 -21.41 7.93
CA GLN A 34 -14.61 -22.55 8.84
C GLN A 34 -14.36 -22.13 10.29
N THR A 35 -14.04 -20.85 10.52
CA THR A 35 -13.78 -20.27 11.83
C THR A 35 -15.08 -19.90 12.55
N SER A 36 -15.11 -20.13 13.86
CA SER A 36 -16.21 -19.69 14.72
C SER A 36 -16.38 -18.16 14.63
N LYS A 37 -17.62 -17.68 14.72
CA LYS A 37 -17.93 -16.24 14.65
C LYS A 37 -17.17 -15.43 15.71
N GLU A 38 -16.98 -16.02 16.89
CA GLU A 38 -16.26 -15.40 17.99
C GLU A 38 -14.79 -15.12 17.62
N HIS A 39 -14.09 -16.11 17.05
CA HIS A 39 -12.70 -15.94 16.64
C HIS A 39 -12.55 -14.90 15.52
N LEU A 40 -13.51 -14.85 14.58
CA LEU A 40 -13.53 -13.81 13.55
C LEU A 40 -13.71 -12.41 14.13
N THR A 41 -14.51 -12.29 15.20
CA THR A 41 -14.75 -11.01 15.86
C THR A 41 -13.50 -10.55 16.60
N THR A 42 -12.85 -11.46 17.35
CA THR A 42 -11.58 -11.19 18.04
C THR A 42 -10.47 -10.79 17.05
N LEU A 43 -10.32 -11.53 15.95
CA LEU A 43 -9.30 -11.21 14.94
C LEU A 43 -9.56 -9.87 14.25
N ARG A 44 -10.82 -9.53 13.98
CA ARG A 44 -11.17 -8.21 13.44
C ARG A 44 -10.85 -7.09 14.44
N GLN A 45 -11.17 -7.27 15.71
CA GLN A 45 -10.85 -6.30 16.77
C GLN A 45 -9.34 -6.15 17.02
N ALA A 46 -8.56 -7.19 16.74
CA ALA A 46 -7.10 -7.10 16.81
C ALA A 46 -6.52 -6.23 15.68
N LEU A 47 -7.13 -6.27 14.50
CA LEU A 47 -6.65 -5.57 13.31
C LEU A 47 -7.30 -4.21 13.07
N ARG A 48 -8.50 -3.99 13.61
CA ARG A 48 -9.31 -2.79 13.36
C ARG A 48 -9.77 -2.15 14.67
N ASP A 49 -9.94 -0.84 14.64
CA ASP A 49 -10.53 -0.10 15.75
C ASP A 49 -12.07 -0.20 15.77
N GLU A 50 -12.69 0.47 16.75
CA GLU A 50 -14.15 0.49 16.93
C GLU A 50 -14.90 1.17 15.77
N LEU A 51 -14.21 2.03 15.01
CA LEU A 51 -14.74 2.72 13.83
C LEU A 51 -14.54 1.90 12.54
N GLY A 52 -13.81 0.78 12.63
CA GLY A 52 -13.52 -0.12 11.52
C GLY A 52 -12.30 0.26 10.69
N HIS A 53 -11.50 1.24 11.13
CA HIS A 53 -10.22 1.60 10.52
C HIS A 53 -9.14 0.61 10.94
N ASP A 54 -8.10 0.45 10.12
CA ASP A 54 -6.95 -0.36 10.50
C ASP A 54 -6.24 0.23 11.72
N ARG A 55 -6.04 -0.62 12.72
CA ARG A 55 -5.35 -0.25 13.96
C ARG A 55 -3.85 -0.20 13.71
N ASP A 56 -3.21 0.88 14.13
CA ASP A 56 -1.75 0.94 14.21
C ASP A 56 -1.26 -0.03 15.28
N VAL A 57 -0.78 -1.19 14.84
CA VAL A 57 -0.25 -2.23 15.73
C VAL A 57 1.07 -1.84 16.38
N VAL A 58 1.83 -0.92 15.78
CA VAL A 58 3.13 -0.46 16.28
C VAL A 58 2.92 0.54 17.43
N SER A 59 1.82 1.29 17.42
CA SER A 59 1.49 2.26 18.48
C SER A 59 1.44 1.64 19.90
N GLY A 60 1.05 0.37 20.01
CA GLY A 60 1.05 -0.37 21.29
C GLY A 60 2.46 -0.67 21.82
N PHE A 61 3.48 -0.53 20.98
CA PHE A 61 4.87 -0.80 21.25
C PHE A 61 5.70 0.49 21.14
N GLY A 62 5.34 1.54 21.87
CA GLY A 62 5.98 2.86 21.75
C GLY A 62 7.52 2.87 21.90
N ALA A 63 8.11 1.90 22.58
CA ALA A 63 9.57 1.75 22.64
C ALA A 63 10.22 1.34 21.30
N PHE A 64 9.43 0.81 20.36
CA PHE A 64 9.85 0.27 19.06
C PHE A 64 9.42 1.16 17.89
N THR A 65 8.91 2.37 18.14
CA THR A 65 8.63 3.33 17.06
C THR A 65 9.89 4.09 16.62
N LYS A 66 11.01 3.90 17.34
CA LYS A 66 12.29 4.58 17.09
C LYS A 66 13.44 3.58 17.25
N TYR A 67 14.47 3.72 16.43
CA TYR A 67 15.69 2.93 16.53
C TYR A 67 16.90 3.86 16.47
N ASP A 68 17.56 4.05 17.62
CA ASP A 68 18.75 4.90 17.78
C ASP A 68 19.95 4.04 18.23
N ARG A 69 20.49 3.20 17.34
CA ARG A 69 21.62 2.29 17.63
C ARG A 69 22.54 2.15 16.41
N ASN A 70 23.82 1.86 16.64
CA ASN A 70 24.83 1.68 15.59
C ASN A 70 24.91 2.87 14.62
N ASP A 71 24.86 4.09 15.15
CA ASP A 71 24.86 5.35 14.39
C ASP A 71 23.67 5.52 13.42
N LEU A 72 22.65 4.67 13.52
CA LEU A 72 21.38 4.82 12.80
C LEU A 72 20.37 5.51 13.70
N ALA A 73 19.73 6.56 13.20
CA ALA A 73 18.59 7.22 13.81
C ALA A 73 17.38 7.02 12.90
N LEU A 74 16.54 6.03 13.22
CA LEU A 74 15.41 5.63 12.38
C LEU A 74 14.09 5.84 13.10
N ASP A 75 13.06 6.18 12.33
CA ASP A 75 11.67 6.21 12.75
C ASP A 75 10.90 5.08 12.06
N ILE A 76 10.03 4.42 12.81
CA ILE A 76 9.24 3.28 12.35
C ILE A 76 7.78 3.73 12.26
N HIS A 77 7.22 3.68 11.06
CA HIS A 77 5.89 4.11 10.71
C HIS A 77 5.02 2.92 10.32
N PHE A 78 3.80 2.87 10.83
CA PHE A 78 2.81 1.91 10.36
C PHE A 78 2.08 2.45 9.13
N ARG A 79 2.11 1.68 8.04
CA ARG A 79 1.34 1.95 6.82
C ARG A 79 0.49 0.73 6.48
N THR A 80 -0.59 0.97 5.76
CA THR A 80 -1.42 -0.05 5.12
C THR A 80 -1.41 0.18 3.61
N GLY A 81 -1.88 -0.79 2.82
CA GLY A 81 -2.03 -0.60 1.37
C GLY A 81 -2.90 0.61 0.98
N SER A 82 -3.75 1.10 1.90
CA SER A 82 -4.56 2.31 1.70
C SER A 82 -3.92 3.61 2.17
N THR A 83 -2.84 3.56 2.97
CA THR A 83 -2.21 4.77 3.55
C THR A 83 -0.77 4.98 3.11
N ILE A 84 -0.18 3.98 2.45
CA ILE A 84 1.15 4.09 1.84
C ILE A 84 1.07 5.06 0.66
N THR A 85 2.09 5.89 0.48
CA THR A 85 2.13 6.86 -0.64
C THR A 85 2.62 6.21 -1.93
N ASP A 86 2.36 6.84 -3.07
CA ASP A 86 2.85 6.35 -4.37
C ASP A 86 4.38 6.27 -4.40
N ASP A 87 5.07 7.27 -3.84
CA ASP A 87 6.54 7.29 -3.73
C ASP A 87 7.06 6.14 -2.84
N GLU A 88 6.41 5.89 -1.70
CA GLU A 88 6.74 4.78 -0.79
C GLU A 88 6.51 3.41 -1.46
N LEU A 89 5.46 3.29 -2.28
CA LEU A 89 5.13 2.08 -3.05
C LEU A 89 6.14 1.81 -4.16
N GLU A 90 6.49 2.82 -4.95
CA GLU A 90 7.48 2.69 -6.03
C GLU A 90 8.83 2.27 -5.44
N TRP A 91 9.27 2.94 -4.37
CA TRP A 91 10.48 2.56 -3.65
C TRP A 91 10.42 1.11 -3.13
N ALA A 92 9.31 0.68 -2.53
CA ALA A 92 9.14 -0.69 -2.05
C ALA A 92 9.19 -1.72 -3.20
N TYR A 93 8.57 -1.40 -4.33
CA TYR A 93 8.63 -2.23 -5.54
C TYR A 93 10.06 -2.41 -6.04
N GLU A 94 10.82 -1.32 -6.15
CA GLU A 94 12.22 -1.35 -6.58
C GLU A 94 13.09 -2.14 -5.60
N LEU A 95 12.89 -1.94 -4.30
CA LEU A 95 13.61 -2.65 -3.25
C LEU A 95 13.37 -4.17 -3.30
N VAL A 96 12.12 -4.59 -3.47
CA VAL A 96 11.77 -6.01 -3.61
C VAL A 96 12.36 -6.59 -4.88
N SER A 97 12.22 -5.89 -6.01
CA SER A 97 12.68 -6.36 -7.32
C SER A 97 14.21 -6.47 -7.38
N SER A 98 14.93 -5.50 -6.83
CA SER A 98 16.40 -5.51 -6.81
C SER A 98 16.98 -6.59 -5.90
N ASN A 99 16.38 -6.82 -4.72
CA ASN A 99 16.91 -7.77 -3.76
C ASN A 99 16.49 -9.23 -4.04
N LEU A 100 15.24 -9.46 -4.46
CA LEU A 100 14.69 -10.81 -4.63
C LEU A 100 14.68 -11.28 -6.09
N GLY A 101 14.75 -10.37 -7.05
CA GLY A 101 14.86 -10.69 -8.47
C GLY A 101 16.05 -11.61 -8.81
N PRO A 102 17.27 -11.32 -8.33
CA PRO A 102 18.45 -12.19 -8.53
C PRO A 102 18.30 -13.58 -7.90
N LEU A 103 17.48 -13.73 -6.86
CA LEU A 103 17.19 -15.00 -6.18
C LEU A 103 16.15 -15.85 -6.94
N GLY A 104 15.67 -15.38 -8.08
CA GLY A 104 14.71 -16.09 -8.93
C GLY A 104 13.24 -15.71 -8.67
N HIS A 105 12.97 -14.79 -7.75
CA HIS A 105 11.61 -14.29 -7.53
C HIS A 105 11.27 -13.23 -8.58
N LYS A 106 10.62 -13.67 -9.66
CA LYS A 106 10.21 -12.80 -10.77
C LYS A 106 8.70 -12.60 -10.72
N TRP A 107 8.26 -11.55 -10.06
CA TRP A 107 6.88 -11.09 -10.14
C TRP A 107 6.65 -10.32 -11.44
N LYS A 108 5.43 -10.41 -11.96
CA LYS A 108 4.99 -9.44 -12.96
C LYS A 108 4.87 -8.07 -12.28
N PRO A 109 5.35 -6.98 -12.90
CA PRO A 109 5.36 -5.65 -12.26
C PRO A 109 4.00 -5.25 -11.67
N GLN A 110 2.94 -5.36 -12.48
CA GLN A 110 1.58 -5.04 -12.06
C GLN A 110 1.12 -5.92 -10.88
N ALA A 111 1.40 -7.22 -10.92
CA ALA A 111 0.96 -8.12 -9.86
C ALA A 111 1.67 -7.84 -8.53
N LEU A 112 2.94 -7.42 -8.57
CA LEU A 112 3.63 -7.00 -7.35
C LEU A 112 3.03 -5.70 -6.81
N MET A 113 2.78 -4.72 -7.68
CA MET A 113 2.16 -3.46 -7.28
C MET A 113 0.75 -3.67 -6.71
N ASP A 114 -0.06 -4.52 -7.32
CA ASP A 114 -1.40 -4.89 -6.84
C ASP A 114 -1.35 -5.53 -5.44
N ASN A 115 -0.33 -6.35 -5.16
CA ASN A 115 -0.13 -6.92 -3.83
C ASN A 115 0.34 -5.85 -2.83
N LEU A 116 1.15 -4.89 -3.28
CA LEU A 116 1.67 -3.83 -2.42
C LEU A 116 0.59 -2.81 -2.02
N CYS A 117 -0.37 -2.55 -2.90
CA CYS A 117 -1.49 -1.64 -2.63
C CYS A 117 -2.74 -2.35 -2.09
N ASP A 118 -2.70 -3.67 -1.88
CA ASP A 118 -3.85 -4.40 -1.35
C ASP A 118 -4.27 -3.84 0.02
N PRO A 119 -5.55 -3.49 0.24
CA PRO A 119 -6.00 -2.88 1.51
C PRO A 119 -5.76 -3.74 2.75
N SER A 120 -5.55 -5.06 2.59
CA SER A 120 -5.22 -5.95 3.69
C SER A 120 -3.73 -5.97 4.04
N SER A 121 -2.87 -5.41 3.18
CA SER A 121 -1.43 -5.29 3.39
C SER A 121 -1.10 -4.29 4.49
N ARG A 122 -0.11 -4.65 5.31
CA ARG A 122 0.36 -3.88 6.47
C ARG A 122 1.88 -3.83 6.44
N TYR A 123 2.44 -2.65 6.63
CA TYR A 123 3.85 -2.36 6.51
C TYR A 123 4.38 -1.68 7.76
N ALA A 124 5.58 -2.09 8.19
CA ALA A 124 6.44 -1.29 9.04
C ALA A 124 7.44 -0.58 8.11
N LEU A 125 7.15 0.67 7.78
CA LEU A 125 8.04 1.50 6.98
C LEU A 125 9.07 2.14 7.91
N VAL A 126 10.36 1.98 7.57
CA VAL A 126 11.46 2.50 8.38
C VAL A 126 12.17 3.58 7.59
N THR A 127 12.20 4.79 8.14
CA THR A 127 12.82 5.95 7.49
C THR A 127 13.94 6.50 8.36
N GLU A 128 15.00 6.99 7.72
CA GLU A 128 16.03 7.75 8.42
C GLU A 128 15.46 9.08 8.92
N ARG A 129 15.70 9.35 10.21
CA ARG A 129 15.38 10.64 10.79
C ARG A 129 16.38 11.65 10.27
N THR A 130 15.95 12.53 9.40
CA THR A 130 16.79 13.66 8.97
C THR A 130 17.19 14.45 10.22
N ALA A 131 18.49 14.58 10.45
CA ALA A 131 18.99 15.48 11.48
C ALA A 131 18.53 16.89 11.09
N SER A 132 17.48 17.37 11.74
CA SER A 132 17.05 18.77 11.66
C SER A 132 18.30 19.63 11.77
N ALA A 133 18.57 20.40 10.71
CA ALA A 133 19.69 21.31 10.49
C ALA A 133 20.52 21.61 11.76
N ALA A 134 21.77 21.16 11.73
CA ALA A 134 22.90 21.63 12.52
C ALA A 134 22.57 22.15 13.93
N ALA A 135 22.91 21.35 14.94
CA ALA A 135 23.47 21.95 16.15
C ALA A 135 24.63 22.84 15.69
N ALA A 136 24.39 24.15 15.65
CA ALA A 136 25.34 25.16 15.25
C ALA A 136 26.68 24.83 15.90
N GLU A 137 27.72 24.68 15.07
CA GLU A 137 29.10 24.57 15.52
C GLU A 137 29.33 25.60 16.62
N LYS A 138 29.43 25.14 17.88
CA LYS A 138 30.07 25.94 18.91
C LYS A 138 31.52 26.04 18.47
N LYS A 139 31.84 27.11 17.72
CA LYS A 139 33.21 27.54 17.45
C LYS A 139 34.01 27.39 18.75
N PRO A 140 35.14 26.66 18.76
CA PRO A 140 36.04 26.70 19.89
C PRO A 140 36.55 28.15 19.99
N ALA A 141 36.32 28.79 21.13
CA ALA A 141 36.97 30.06 21.45
C ALA A 141 38.49 29.81 21.48
N SER A 142 39.16 30.15 20.39
CA SER A 142 40.61 30.11 20.31
C SER A 142 41.20 31.17 21.23
N LYS A 143 42.06 30.73 22.15
CA LYS A 143 42.94 31.61 22.92
C LYS A 143 43.83 32.40 21.94
N SER A 144 43.65 33.72 21.84
CA SER A 144 44.69 34.60 21.32
C SER A 144 45.51 35.18 22.48
N LYS A 145 46.78 34.80 22.51
CA LYS A 145 47.82 35.21 23.45
C LYS A 145 48.37 36.59 23.03
N GLY A 146 48.17 37.61 23.86
CA GLY A 146 49.12 38.70 24.15
C GLY A 146 49.18 39.94 23.24
N LYS A 147 49.17 41.13 23.86
CA LYS A 147 50.19 42.18 23.61
C LYS A 147 50.27 43.17 24.78
N LYS A 148 51.50 43.36 25.29
CA LYS A 148 51.95 44.41 26.21
C LYS A 148 51.49 45.81 25.80
N LYS A 149 51.18 46.66 26.78
CA LYS A 149 51.93 47.89 27.02
C LYS A 149 51.84 48.29 28.49
#